data_AF-A0A2M7WE23-F1
#
_entry.id   AF-A0A2M7WE23-F1
#
_cell.length_a   1.000
_cell.length_b   1.000
_cell.length_c   1.000
_cell.angle_alpha   90.00
_cell.angle_beta   90.00
_cell.angle_gamma   90.00
#
_symmetry.space_group_name_H-M   'P 1'
#
loop_
_entity.id
_entity.type
_entity.pdbx_description
1 polymer ?
#
loop_
_entity_poly.entity_id
_entity_poly.type
_entity_poly.pdbx_seq_one_letter_code
_entity_poly.pdbx_strand_id
1 'polypeptide(L)'
;MPDRYEGGSYRISHDFLIEALANEPPGGPLDLPCPVEIFHGSDDESVPVAAGHRLAQRIAGAVFHEIPGGDHRLNMATAAILEGVGRLVEHSQISKAVE
;
A
#
# COMPACT_ATOMS: atom_id res chain seq x y z
N MET A 1 10.02 -21.05 -6.23
CA MET A 1 8.72 -21.14 -6.93
C MET A 1 8.64 -19.92 -7.82
N PRO A 2 8.32 -20.04 -9.12
CA PRO A 2 7.83 -18.87 -9.86
C PRO A 2 6.59 -18.34 -9.14
N ASP A 3 6.39 -17.01 -9.15
CA ASP A 3 5.15 -16.46 -8.62
C ASP A 3 3.97 -16.99 -9.45
N ARG A 4 2.75 -16.98 -8.88
CA ARG A 4 1.55 -17.42 -9.60
C ARG A 4 1.09 -16.43 -10.67
N TYR A 5 1.82 -15.33 -10.86
CA TYR A 5 1.52 -14.34 -11.87
C TYR A 5 2.19 -14.78 -13.17
N GLU A 6 1.47 -14.72 -14.29
CA GLU A 6 1.97 -15.17 -15.61
C GLU A 6 3.10 -14.27 -16.18
N GLY A 7 3.84 -13.57 -15.32
CA GLY A 7 5.00 -12.77 -15.68
C GLY A 7 6.23 -13.65 -15.74
N GLY A 8 6.75 -13.89 -16.94
CA GLY A 8 8.08 -14.49 -17.11
C GLY A 8 9.16 -13.66 -16.37
N SER A 9 10.36 -14.22 -16.24
CA SER A 9 11.48 -13.52 -15.57
C SER A 9 11.72 -12.13 -16.20
N TYR A 10 11.41 -11.07 -15.47
CA TYR A 10 11.70 -9.71 -15.90
C TYR A 10 13.21 -9.47 -15.85
N ARG A 11 13.79 -8.96 -16.94
CA ARG A 11 15.16 -8.44 -16.92
C ARG A 11 15.12 -7.05 -16.32
N ILE A 12 15.67 -6.91 -15.12
CA ILE A 12 15.81 -5.62 -14.44
C ILE A 12 17.22 -5.08 -14.75
N SER A 13 17.31 -3.83 -15.18
CA SER A 13 18.61 -3.19 -15.44
C SER A 13 19.29 -2.81 -14.13
N HIS A 14 20.62 -2.76 -14.14
CA HIS A 14 21.39 -2.25 -13.01
C HIS A 14 21.01 -0.80 -12.67
N ASP A 15 20.79 0.04 -13.69
CA ASP A 15 20.43 1.44 -13.50
C ASP A 15 19.08 1.59 -12.79
N PHE A 16 18.11 0.71 -13.06
CA PHE A 16 16.84 0.68 -12.35
C PHE A 16 17.02 0.37 -10.86
N LEU A 17 17.95 -0.52 -10.50
CA LEU A 17 18.25 -0.81 -9.09
C LEU A 17 18.90 0.38 -8.39
N ILE A 18 19.83 1.08 -9.07
CA ILE A 18 20.44 2.29 -8.53
C ILE A 18 19.38 3.38 -8.30
N GLU A 19 18.49 3.57 -9.27
CA GLU A 19 17.39 4.53 -9.15
C GLU A 19 16.45 4.18 -7.99
N ALA A 20 16.08 2.91 -7.85
CA ALA A 20 15.22 2.45 -6.76
C ALA A 20 15.84 2.72 -5.39
N LEU A 21 17.13 2.43 -5.20
CA LEU A 21 17.85 2.68 -3.94
C LEU A 21 17.94 4.17 -3.63
N ALA A 22 18.16 5.02 -4.64
CA ALA A 22 18.22 6.47 -4.46
C ALA A 22 16.88 7.09 -4.04
N ASN A 23 15.76 6.39 -4.30
CA ASN A 23 14.40 6.84 -4.00
C ASN A 23 13.74 6.03 -2.86
N GLU A 24 14.51 5.24 -2.11
CA GLU A 24 13.97 4.50 -0.99
C GLU A 24 13.49 5.47 0.11
N PRO A 25 12.24 5.34 0.62
CA PRO A 25 11.75 6.20 1.66
C PRO A 25 12.61 6.09 2.94
N PRO A 26 12.94 7.20 3.62
CA PRO A 26 13.84 7.19 4.78
C PRO A 26 13.29 6.30 5.89
N GLY A 27 14.09 5.43 6.50
CA GLY A 27 13.65 4.36 7.43
C GLY A 27 12.93 4.77 8.74
N GLY A 28 12.57 6.05 8.91
CA GLY A 28 11.86 6.58 10.07
C GLY A 28 10.38 6.89 9.82
N PRO A 29 9.75 7.68 10.72
CA PRO A 29 8.39 8.16 10.56
C PRO A 29 8.19 8.92 9.24
N LEU A 30 7.01 8.77 8.66
CA LEU A 30 6.56 9.46 7.46
C LEU A 30 5.45 10.44 7.86
N ASP A 31 5.74 11.73 7.74
CA ASP A 31 4.77 12.79 7.97
C ASP A 31 4.02 13.07 6.67
N LEU A 32 2.78 12.59 6.60
CA LEU A 32 1.89 12.77 5.46
C LEU A 32 0.75 13.70 5.88
N PRO A 33 0.52 14.83 5.20
CA PRO A 33 -0.46 15.84 5.60
C PRO A 33 -1.90 15.44 5.26
N CYS A 34 -2.16 14.16 4.99
CA CYS A 34 -3.43 13.63 4.56
C CYS A 34 -3.76 12.30 5.27
N PRO A 35 -5.05 11.96 5.40
CA PRO A 35 -5.45 10.63 5.87
C PRO A 35 -4.94 9.53 4.92
N VAL A 36 -4.53 8.40 5.48
CA VAL A 36 -3.97 7.27 4.74
C VAL A 36 -4.69 5.98 5.12
N GLU A 37 -5.17 5.25 4.11
CA GLU A 37 -5.61 3.87 4.24
C GLU A 37 -4.67 2.95 3.46
N ILE A 38 -4.24 1.84 4.07
CA ILE A 38 -3.35 0.84 3.47
C ILE A 38 -4.11 -0.48 3.40
N PHE A 39 -4.17 -1.09 2.22
CA PHE A 39 -4.77 -2.41 2.01
C PHE A 39 -3.67 -3.39 1.59
N HIS A 40 -3.57 -4.55 2.25
CA HIS A 40 -2.54 -5.55 1.97
C HIS A 40 -3.09 -6.96 2.09
N GLY A 41 -2.82 -7.83 1.11
CA GLY A 41 -3.25 -9.22 1.11
C GLY A 41 -2.43 -10.11 2.05
N SER A 42 -3.07 -10.88 2.93
CA SER A 42 -2.34 -11.77 3.85
C SER A 42 -1.52 -12.85 3.12
N ASP A 43 -1.94 -13.18 1.89
CA ASP A 43 -1.38 -14.25 1.07
C ASP A 43 -0.62 -13.66 -0.15
N ASP A 44 -0.20 -12.39 -0.08
CA ASP A 44 0.65 -11.77 -1.09
C ASP A 44 2.03 -12.45 -1.13
N GLU A 45 2.25 -13.26 -2.17
CA GLU A 45 3.49 -14.00 -2.41
C GLU A 45 4.62 -13.10 -2.95
N SER A 46 4.30 -11.92 -3.46
CA SER A 46 5.26 -10.96 -4.02
C SER A 46 5.79 -9.99 -2.96
N VAL A 47 4.93 -9.55 -2.04
CA VAL A 47 5.26 -8.62 -0.96
C VAL A 47 4.68 -9.15 0.36
N PRO A 48 5.53 -9.58 1.31
CA PRO A 48 5.05 -10.09 2.59
C PRO A 48 4.19 -9.06 3.34
N VAL A 49 3.07 -9.48 3.92
CA VAL A 49 2.13 -8.61 4.67
C VAL A 49 2.81 -7.80 5.78
N ALA A 50 3.89 -8.32 6.37
CA ALA A 50 4.71 -7.60 7.34
C ALA A 50 5.27 -6.27 6.80
N ALA A 51 5.44 -6.12 5.48
CA ALA A 51 5.82 -4.85 4.86
C ALA A 51 4.72 -3.79 5.00
N GLY A 52 3.45 -4.17 4.78
CA GLY A 52 2.30 -3.30 5.00
C GLY A 52 2.17 -2.85 6.46
N HIS A 53 2.32 -3.79 7.40
CA HIS A 53 2.37 -3.48 8.84
C HIS A 53 3.47 -2.48 9.19
N ARG A 54 4.70 -2.68 8.68
CA ARG A 54 5.83 -1.76 8.90
C ARG A 54 5.57 -0.37 8.32
N LEU A 55 4.91 -0.28 7.15
CA LEU A 55 4.56 1.00 6.55
C LEU A 55 3.52 1.74 7.39
N ALA A 56 2.47 1.04 7.83
CA ALA A 56 1.41 1.62 8.66
C ALA A 56 1.96 2.17 9.99
N GLN A 57 2.91 1.47 10.61
CA GLN A 57 3.58 1.95 11.85
C GLN A 57 4.38 3.23 11.66
N ARG A 58 4.81 3.54 10.43
CA ARG A 58 5.60 4.74 10.13
C ARG A 58 4.73 5.97 9.86
N ILE A 59 3.46 5.79 9.49
CA ILE A 59 2.56 6.88 9.12
C ILE A 59 1.59 7.14 10.27
N ALA A 60 1.70 8.30 10.90
CA ALA A 60 0.81 8.67 11.99
C ALA A 60 -0.65 8.74 11.51
N GLY A 61 -1.55 8.01 12.18
CA GLY A 61 -2.97 7.98 11.86
C GLY A 61 -3.35 7.14 10.64
N ALA A 62 -2.42 6.39 10.04
CA ALA A 62 -2.77 5.44 8.99
C ALA A 62 -3.67 4.31 9.50
N VAL A 63 -4.65 3.93 8.69
CA VAL A 63 -5.50 2.75 8.93
C VAL A 63 -5.00 1.60 8.06
N PHE A 64 -4.68 0.47 8.69
CA PHE A 64 -4.22 -0.72 7.98
C PHE A 64 -5.35 -1.75 7.87
N HIS A 65 -5.58 -2.21 6.64
CA HIS A 65 -6.56 -3.22 6.28
C HIS A 65 -5.84 -4.45 5.73
N GLU A 66 -5.62 -5.43 6.59
CA GLU A 66 -5.21 -6.75 6.14
C GLU A 66 -6.40 -7.44 5.47
N ILE A 67 -6.22 -7.93 4.24
CA ILE A 67 -7.22 -8.66 3.48
C ILE A 67 -6.96 -10.16 3.64
N PRO A 68 -7.78 -10.90 4.42
CA PRO A 68 -7.56 -12.33 4.63
C PRO A 68 -7.70 -13.12 3.33
N GLY A 69 -6.71 -13.94 3.01
CA GLY A 69 -6.62 -14.66 1.73
C GLY A 69 -6.39 -13.77 0.51
N GLY A 70 -6.17 -12.46 0.71
CA GLY A 70 -5.90 -11.52 -0.37
C GLY A 70 -4.53 -11.75 -0.97
N ASP A 71 -4.44 -11.69 -2.29
CA ASP A 71 -3.19 -11.81 -3.04
C ASP A 71 -2.62 -10.42 -3.39
N HIS A 72 -1.52 -10.37 -4.14
CA HIS A 72 -0.90 -9.11 -4.57
C HIS A 72 -1.83 -8.22 -5.41
N ARG A 73 -2.78 -8.82 -6.14
CA ARG A 73 -3.70 -8.10 -7.03
C ARG A 73 -4.88 -7.50 -6.28
N LEU A 74 -5.23 -8.04 -5.11
CA LEU A 74 -6.35 -7.60 -4.28
C LEU A 74 -7.70 -7.53 -5.03
N ASN A 75 -7.86 -8.31 -6.10
CA ASN A 75 -9.07 -8.29 -6.94
C ASN A 75 -10.34 -8.63 -6.15
N MET A 76 -10.22 -9.46 -5.11
CA MET A 76 -11.35 -9.82 -4.24
C MET A 76 -11.69 -8.73 -3.22
N ALA A 77 -10.82 -7.75 -3.01
CA ALA A 77 -10.98 -6.67 -2.04
C ALA A 77 -11.45 -5.35 -2.67
N THR A 78 -11.79 -5.33 -3.97
CA THR A 78 -12.17 -4.10 -4.67
C THR A 78 -13.30 -3.34 -3.97
N ALA A 79 -14.31 -4.03 -3.42
CA ALA A 79 -15.38 -3.39 -2.66
C ALA A 79 -14.85 -2.65 -1.41
N ALA A 80 -14.03 -3.32 -0.59
CA ALA A 80 -13.45 -2.72 0.61
C ALA A 80 -12.52 -1.54 0.29
N ILE A 81 -11.77 -1.63 -0.81
CA ILE A 81 -10.91 -0.54 -1.30
C ILE A 81 -11.78 0.66 -1.71
N LEU A 82 -12.87 0.43 -2.45
CA LEU A 82 -13.79 1.50 -2.85
C LEU A 82 -14.50 2.15 -1.65
N GLU A 83 -14.86 1.38 -0.64
CA GLU A 83 -15.37 1.91 0.63
C GLU A 83 -14.34 2.80 1.34
N GLY A 84 -13.07 2.39 1.34
CA GLY A 84 -11.96 3.21 1.87
C GLY A 84 -11.79 4.53 1.14
N VAL A 85 -11.83 4.49 -0.20
CA VAL A 85 -11.85 5.70 -1.02
C VAL A 85 -13.04 6.59 -0.67
N GLY A 86 -14.23 6.01 -0.44
CA GLY A 86 -15.41 6.73 0.01
C GLY A 86 -15.18 7.50 1.32
N ARG A 87 -14.63 6.84 2.34
CA ARG A 87 -14.29 7.47 3.64
C ARG A 87 -13.31 8.64 3.47
N LEU A 88 -12.28 8.47 2.64
CA LEU A 88 -11.31 9.52 2.37
C LEU A 88 -11.95 10.74 1.68
N VAL A 89 -12.90 10.52 0.76
CA VAL A 89 -13.64 11.59 0.10
C VAL A 89 -14.53 12.35 1.08
N GLU A 90 -15.27 11.63 1.93
CA GLU A 90 -16.13 12.24 2.96
C GLU A 90 -15.31 13.10 3.94
N HIS A 91 -14.17 12.60 4.41
CA HIS A 91 -13.23 13.36 5.24
C HIS A 91 -12.78 14.66 4.57
N SER A 92 -12.47 14.61 3.28
CA SER A 92 -12.06 15.80 2.50
C SER A 92 -13.17 16.85 2.37
N GLN A 93 -14.43 16.41 2.26
CA GLN A 93 -15.58 17.32 2.15
C GLN A 93 -15.94 17.98 3.48
N ILE A 94 -15.81 17.25 4.59
CA ILE A 94 -16.03 17.80 5.94
C ILE A 94 -14.99 18.88 6.26
N SER A 95 -13.70 18.63 5.97
CA SER A 95 -12.65 19.63 6.22
C SER A 95 -12.86 20.94 5.47
N LYS A 96 -13.46 20.91 4.28
CA LYS A 96 -13.77 22.12 3.48
C LYS A 96 -14.99 22.90 3.98
N ALA A 97 -15.84 22.30 4.81
CA ALA A 97 -17.07 22.94 5.30
C ALA A 97 -16.85 23.71 6.62
N VAL A 98 -15.65 23.64 7.20
CA VAL A 98 -15.30 24.21 8.52
C VAL A 98 -14.29 25.37 8.40
N GLU A 99 -13.81 25.67 7.19
CA GLU A 99 -13.09 26.92 6.85
C GLU A 99 -14.05 28.01 6.34
#